data_AF-A0A2U8I3C4-F1
#
_entry.id   AF-A0A2U8I3C4-F1
#
_cell.length_a   1.000
_cell.length_b   1.000
_cell.length_c   1.000
_cell.angle_alpha   90.00
_cell.angle_beta   90.00
_cell.angle_gamma   90.00
#
_symmetry.space_group_name_H-M   'P 1'
#
loop_
_entity.id
_entity.type
_entity.pdbx_description
1 polymer ?
#
loop_
_entity_poly.entity_id
_entity_poly.type
_entity_poly.pdbx_seq_one_letter_code
_entity_poly.pdbx_strand_id
1 'polypeptide(L)'
;MGRHCSISTPIFSSTSVQSVTVCNNTESSHAYFHEKRDEWAQTVTPGARKFLGVVINKLKECLRVNAVELDLSGCDLTHLPEKLPPLVQVLKVAGNWLTHLPEKLPPSLRELDVSYNQLISLPENLPPSLKVLCVTANCLTKLPKNLPPCYRSCILTTISWMTYRKIYRAH
;
A
#
# COMPACT_ATOMS: atom_id res chain seq x y z
N MET A 1 47.02 -36.25 37.30
CA MET A 1 46.10 -35.24 37.88
C MET A 1 44.94 -35.97 38.54
N GLY A 2 44.78 -35.86 39.85
CA GLY A 2 43.79 -36.61 40.61
C GLY A 2 42.56 -35.79 41.01
N ARG A 3 41.45 -36.52 41.14
CA ARG A 3 40.22 -36.29 41.93
C ARG A 3 39.27 -35.19 41.41
N HIS A 4 38.09 -35.59 40.97
CA HIS A 4 36.90 -35.58 41.84
C HIS A 4 35.72 -36.34 41.19
N CYS A 5 35.14 -37.28 41.94
CA CYS A 5 33.87 -37.93 41.65
C CYS A 5 32.71 -36.94 41.73
N SER A 6 31.64 -37.16 40.97
CA SER A 6 30.26 -37.15 41.48
C SER A 6 29.30 -37.87 40.54
N ILE A 7 28.57 -38.81 41.15
CA ILE A 7 27.53 -39.68 40.63
C ILE A 7 26.21 -38.89 40.55
N SER A 8 25.37 -39.10 39.53
CA SER A 8 23.90 -39.21 39.64
C SER A 8 23.25 -39.64 38.31
N THR A 9 22.68 -40.83 38.29
CA THR A 9 21.56 -41.27 37.42
C THR A 9 20.21 -40.95 38.12
N PRO A 10 18.99 -41.26 37.61
CA PRO A 10 18.54 -41.58 36.25
C PRO A 10 17.29 -40.78 35.77
N ILE A 11 17.11 -40.76 34.45
CA ILE A 11 15.87 -40.99 33.67
C ILE A 11 14.54 -40.82 34.42
N PHE A 12 13.82 -39.73 34.11
CA PHE A 12 12.36 -39.70 34.16
C PHE A 12 11.80 -39.58 32.74
N SER A 13 11.12 -40.65 32.34
CA SER A 13 10.27 -40.79 31.18
C SER A 13 9.03 -39.90 31.24
N SER A 14 8.43 -39.69 30.07
CA SER A 14 7.15 -39.02 29.80
C SER A 14 7.26 -37.53 29.50
N THR A 15 7.40 -37.23 28.22
CA THR A 15 6.73 -36.06 27.66
C THR A 15 6.19 -36.45 26.30
N SER A 16 4.88 -36.33 26.19
CA SER A 16 4.08 -36.35 24.98
C SER A 16 4.86 -35.70 23.83
N VAL A 17 4.94 -36.40 22.70
CA VAL A 17 5.41 -35.85 21.43
C VAL A 17 4.42 -34.76 21.03
N GLN A 18 4.61 -33.55 21.56
CA GLN A 18 4.08 -32.38 20.91
C GLN A 18 4.84 -32.26 19.61
N SER A 19 4.11 -32.55 18.52
CA SER A 19 4.55 -32.31 17.16
C SER A 19 5.25 -30.96 17.12
N VAL A 20 6.57 -31.00 16.93
CA VAL A 20 7.31 -29.86 16.43
C VAL A 20 6.83 -29.72 15.00
N THR A 21 5.73 -29.01 14.82
CA THR A 21 5.36 -28.49 13.51
C THR A 21 6.47 -27.51 13.16
N VAL A 22 7.45 -28.02 12.42
CA VAL A 22 8.32 -27.21 11.59
C VAL A 22 7.36 -26.51 10.64
N CYS A 23 6.89 -25.32 11.01
CA CYS A 23 6.12 -24.46 10.13
C CYS A 23 7.08 -24.03 9.02
N ASN A 24 7.13 -24.84 7.96
CA ASN A 24 7.79 -24.53 6.73
C ASN A 24 7.30 -23.16 6.27
N ASN A 25 8.24 -22.22 6.15
CA ASN A 25 8.11 -20.79 5.80
C ASN A 25 7.43 -20.53 4.45
N THR A 26 6.18 -20.94 4.34
CA THR A 26 5.25 -20.62 3.26
C THR A 26 3.84 -20.49 3.84
N GLU A 27 3.70 -19.77 4.96
CA GLU A 27 2.45 -19.07 5.34
C GLU A 27 2.25 -17.90 4.36
N SER A 28 2.07 -18.32 3.10
CA SER A 28 1.43 -17.79 1.93
C SER A 28 1.30 -16.26 1.84
N SER A 29 2.17 -15.65 1.04
CA SER A 29 2.03 -14.27 0.57
C SER A 29 0.57 -13.95 0.20
N HIS A 30 -0.12 -14.86 -0.51
CA HIS A 30 -1.51 -14.68 -0.92
C HIS A 30 -2.51 -14.70 0.25
N ALA A 31 -2.38 -15.61 1.22
CA ALA A 31 -3.29 -15.67 2.38
C ALA A 31 -3.19 -14.39 3.22
N TYR A 32 -1.96 -13.89 3.43
CA TYR A 32 -1.73 -12.60 4.08
C TYR A 32 -2.38 -11.44 3.30
N PHE A 33 -2.27 -11.41 1.96
CA PHE A 33 -2.93 -10.37 1.14
C PHE A 33 -4.46 -10.44 1.24
N HIS A 34 -5.03 -11.65 1.36
CA HIS A 34 -6.46 -11.82 1.50
C HIS A 34 -6.99 -11.30 2.83
N GLU A 35 -6.32 -11.63 3.94
CA GLU A 35 -6.68 -11.13 5.28
C GLU A 35 -6.65 -9.60 5.33
N LYS A 36 -5.56 -8.96 4.89
CA LYS A 36 -5.45 -7.50 4.89
C LYS A 36 -6.43 -6.79 3.96
N ARG A 37 -6.79 -7.42 2.85
CA ARG A 37 -7.86 -6.90 1.97
C ARG A 37 -9.22 -6.96 2.66
N ASP A 38 -9.52 -8.06 3.34
CA ASP A 38 -10.83 -8.27 3.96
C ASP A 38 -11.00 -7.38 5.22
N GLU A 39 -9.93 -7.13 5.97
CA GLU A 39 -9.88 -6.09 7.01
C GLU A 39 -10.15 -4.69 6.41
N TRP A 40 -9.44 -4.31 5.35
CA TRP A 40 -9.64 -3.02 4.67
C TRP A 40 -11.06 -2.86 4.12
N ALA A 41 -11.66 -3.93 3.59
CA ALA A 41 -13.03 -3.89 3.07
C ALA A 41 -14.06 -3.51 4.15
N GLN A 42 -13.79 -3.81 5.42
CA GLN A 42 -14.67 -3.46 6.53
C GLN A 42 -14.59 -1.98 6.91
N THR A 43 -13.47 -1.30 6.64
CA THR A 43 -13.27 0.12 7.00
C THR A 43 -13.80 1.10 5.95
N VAL A 44 -14.11 0.62 4.74
CA VAL A 44 -14.67 1.45 3.67
C VAL A 44 -16.08 1.94 4.02
N THR A 45 -16.30 3.25 3.87
CA THR A 45 -17.57 3.90 4.23
C THR A 45 -18.76 3.30 3.46
N PRO A 46 -19.97 3.28 4.05
CA PRO A 46 -21.15 2.66 3.42
C PRO A 46 -21.50 3.23 2.04
N GLY A 47 -21.23 4.52 1.77
CA GLY A 47 -21.45 5.14 0.46
C GLY A 47 -20.53 4.59 -0.64
N ALA A 48 -19.27 4.31 -0.31
CA ALA A 48 -18.29 3.71 -1.20
C ALA A 48 -18.48 2.19 -1.39
N ARG A 49 -19.34 1.56 -0.58
CA ARG A 49 -19.61 0.11 -0.60
C ARG A 49 -20.17 -0.37 -1.95
N LYS A 50 -20.79 0.51 -2.74
CA LYS A 50 -21.26 0.21 -4.10
C LYS A 50 -20.12 -0.24 -5.03
N PHE A 51 -18.94 0.37 -4.90
CA PHE A 51 -17.78 0.04 -5.74
C PHE A 51 -16.81 -0.93 -5.08
N LEU A 52 -16.96 -1.17 -3.77
CA LEU A 52 -16.09 -2.08 -3.01
C LEU A 52 -15.99 -3.48 -3.64
N GLY A 53 -17.12 -4.04 -4.11
CA GLY A 53 -17.10 -5.33 -4.80
C GLY A 53 -16.27 -5.31 -6.09
N VAL A 54 -16.36 -4.23 -6.86
CA VAL A 54 -15.57 -4.04 -8.09
C VAL A 54 -14.09 -3.90 -7.75
N VAL A 55 -13.74 -3.11 -6.75
CA VAL A 55 -12.35 -2.91 -6.31
C VAL A 55 -11.75 -4.22 -5.80
N ILE A 56 -12.47 -4.97 -4.97
CA ILE A 56 -12.04 -6.28 -4.49
C ILE A 56 -11.81 -7.25 -5.64
N ASN A 57 -12.71 -7.28 -6.63
CA ASN A 57 -12.56 -8.14 -7.80
C ASN A 57 -11.35 -7.73 -8.65
N LYS A 58 -11.12 -6.44 -8.86
CA LYS A 58 -9.93 -5.94 -9.57
C LYS A 58 -8.64 -6.30 -8.83
N LEU A 59 -8.60 -6.17 -7.51
CA LEU A 59 -7.46 -6.58 -6.69
C LEU A 59 -7.21 -8.10 -6.76
N LYS A 60 -8.28 -8.91 -6.66
CA LYS A 60 -8.20 -10.37 -6.81
C LYS A 60 -7.66 -10.76 -8.17
N GLU A 61 -8.20 -10.17 -9.23
CA GLU A 61 -7.82 -10.47 -10.60
C GLU A 61 -6.39 -10.05 -10.88
N CYS A 62 -5.99 -8.87 -10.43
CA CYS A 62 -4.62 -8.39 -10.53
C CYS A 62 -3.63 -9.34 -9.87
N LEU A 63 -3.97 -9.89 -8.69
CA LEU A 63 -3.13 -10.86 -8.00
C LEU A 63 -3.15 -12.24 -8.69
N ARG A 64 -4.30 -12.65 -9.24
CA ARG A 64 -4.45 -13.95 -9.93
C ARG A 64 -3.62 -14.01 -11.21
N VAL A 65 -3.63 -12.93 -12.00
CA VAL A 65 -2.94 -12.88 -13.30
C VAL A 65 -1.57 -12.21 -13.23
N ASN A 66 -1.13 -11.79 -12.03
CA ASN A 66 0.07 -10.96 -11.85
C ASN A 66 0.07 -9.74 -12.77
N ALA A 67 -1.08 -9.05 -12.84
CA ALA A 67 -1.24 -7.89 -13.69
C ALA A 67 -0.23 -6.80 -13.30
N VAL A 68 0.35 -6.19 -14.33
CA VAL A 68 1.27 -5.06 -14.17
C VAL A 68 0.52 -3.73 -14.02
N GLU A 69 -0.76 -3.70 -14.39
CA GLU A 69 -1.61 -2.52 -14.30
C GLU A 69 -2.80 -2.80 -13.38
N LEU A 70 -3.06 -1.86 -12.47
CA LEU A 70 -4.21 -1.87 -11.58
C LEU A 70 -4.90 -0.50 -11.63
N ASP A 71 -6.13 -0.49 -12.14
CA ASP A 71 -6.96 0.71 -12.23
C ASP A 71 -8.14 0.66 -11.25
N LEU A 72 -8.08 1.49 -10.22
CA LEU A 72 -9.11 1.70 -9.20
C LEU A 72 -9.66 3.14 -9.27
N SER A 73 -9.61 3.78 -10.43
CA SER A 73 -10.11 5.14 -10.62
C SER A 73 -11.64 5.20 -10.50
N GLY A 74 -12.18 6.30 -9.97
CA GLY A 74 -13.63 6.54 -9.88
C GLY A 74 -14.39 5.53 -9.00
N CYS A 75 -13.77 5.04 -7.94
CA CYS A 75 -14.34 4.01 -7.06
C CYS A 75 -14.79 4.56 -5.69
N ASP A 76 -14.92 5.89 -5.56
CA ASP A 76 -15.28 6.62 -4.33
C ASP A 76 -14.46 6.21 -3.09
N LEU A 77 -13.20 5.80 -3.30
CA LEU A 77 -12.34 5.31 -2.22
C LEU A 77 -11.90 6.44 -1.31
N THR A 78 -12.07 6.29 0.00
CA THR A 78 -11.55 7.22 1.02
C THR A 78 -10.12 6.91 1.43
N HIS A 79 -9.70 5.66 1.28
CA HIS A 79 -8.35 5.17 1.55
C HIS A 79 -8.05 3.89 0.74
N LEU A 80 -6.78 3.66 0.42
CA LEU A 80 -6.31 2.41 -0.21
C LEU A 80 -5.96 1.36 0.85
N PRO A 81 -5.95 0.06 0.49
CA PRO A 81 -5.45 -0.98 1.39
C PRO A 81 -3.95 -0.77 1.66
N GLU A 82 -3.49 -1.12 2.86
CA GLU A 82 -2.06 -1.03 3.21
C GLU A 82 -1.16 -1.89 2.31
N LYS A 83 -1.73 -2.96 1.76
CA LYS A 83 -1.04 -3.91 0.89
C LYS A 83 -1.69 -3.95 -0.48
N LEU A 84 -0.98 -3.42 -1.47
CA LEU A 84 -1.29 -3.55 -2.89
C LEU A 84 -0.52 -4.72 -3.51
N PRO A 85 -0.97 -5.30 -4.63
CA PRO A 85 -0.26 -6.38 -5.29
C PRO A 85 1.18 -5.94 -5.67
N PRO A 86 2.22 -6.72 -5.33
CA PRO A 86 3.61 -6.25 -5.34
C PRO A 86 4.20 -6.09 -6.75
N LEU A 87 3.59 -6.72 -7.75
CA LEU A 87 4.03 -6.74 -9.14
C LEU A 87 3.45 -5.59 -9.98
N VAL A 88 2.56 -4.77 -9.40
CA VAL A 88 1.96 -3.63 -10.10
C VAL A 88 3.03 -2.60 -10.45
N GLN A 89 3.09 -2.25 -11.73
CA GLN A 89 3.94 -1.21 -12.29
C GLN A 89 3.15 0.07 -12.61
N VAL A 90 1.86 -0.03 -12.90
CA VAL A 90 0.98 1.10 -13.20
C VAL A 90 -0.20 1.07 -12.24
N LEU A 91 -0.31 2.08 -11.39
CA LEU A 91 -1.42 2.23 -10.45
C LEU A 91 -2.20 3.50 -10.78
N LYS A 92 -3.46 3.32 -11.16
CA LYS A 92 -4.40 4.42 -11.41
C LYS A 92 -5.44 4.42 -10.31
N VAL A 93 -5.52 5.50 -9.54
CA VAL A 93 -6.48 5.71 -8.46
C VAL A 93 -7.10 7.11 -8.57
N ALA A 94 -7.23 7.61 -9.80
CA ALA A 94 -7.72 8.95 -10.08
C ALA A 94 -9.22 9.09 -9.76
N GLY A 95 -9.67 10.27 -9.36
CA GLY A 95 -11.09 10.52 -9.11
C GLY A 95 -11.66 9.75 -7.92
N ASN A 96 -10.88 9.64 -6.84
CA ASN A 96 -11.31 9.07 -5.56
C ASN A 96 -11.31 10.18 -4.49
N TRP A 97 -11.59 9.83 -3.24
CA TRP A 97 -11.59 10.76 -2.11
C TRP A 97 -10.42 10.47 -1.14
N LEU A 98 -9.28 10.04 -1.69
CA LEU A 98 -8.11 9.69 -0.91
C LEU A 98 -7.54 10.94 -0.23
N THR A 99 -7.39 10.88 1.09
CA THR A 99 -6.74 11.94 1.89
C THR A 99 -5.26 11.68 2.10
N HIS A 100 -4.87 10.40 2.10
CA HIS A 100 -3.51 9.92 2.30
C HIS A 100 -3.25 8.71 1.41
N LEU A 101 -1.98 8.50 1.03
CA LEU A 101 -1.52 7.27 0.38
C LEU A 101 -0.90 6.33 1.41
N PRO A 102 -0.92 5.01 1.20
CA PRO A 102 -0.25 4.07 2.07
C PRO A 102 1.27 4.30 2.05
N GLU A 103 1.94 4.09 3.18
CA GLU A 103 3.40 4.25 3.29
C GLU A 103 4.18 3.29 2.39
N LYS A 104 3.60 2.11 2.12
CA LYS A 104 4.22 1.05 1.33
C LYS A 104 3.51 0.90 -0.01
N LEU A 105 4.02 1.61 -1.01
CA LEU A 105 3.65 1.41 -2.40
C LEU A 105 4.38 0.20 -3.00
N PRO A 106 3.86 -0.42 -4.08
CA PRO A 106 4.53 -1.53 -4.75
C PRO A 106 5.96 -1.13 -5.16
N PRO A 107 6.99 -1.94 -4.85
CA PRO A 107 8.38 -1.60 -5.18
C PRO A 107 8.64 -1.58 -6.70
N SER A 108 7.79 -2.23 -7.47
CA SER A 108 7.85 -2.29 -8.94
C SER A 108 7.17 -1.10 -9.63
N LEU A 109 6.55 -0.18 -8.87
CA LEU A 109 5.69 0.87 -9.41
C LEU A 109 6.49 1.90 -10.23
N ARG A 110 6.11 2.06 -11.49
CA ARG A 110 6.68 2.99 -12.46
C ARG A 110 5.78 4.18 -12.73
N GLU A 111 4.46 3.99 -12.66
CA GLU A 111 3.48 5.03 -12.94
C GLU A 111 2.43 5.07 -11.84
N LEU A 112 2.21 6.26 -11.28
CA LEU A 112 1.21 6.50 -10.26
C LEU A 112 0.33 7.68 -10.67
N ASP A 113 -0.95 7.43 -10.89
CA ASP A 113 -1.96 8.46 -11.08
C ASP A 113 -2.89 8.53 -9.88
N VAL A 114 -2.75 9.61 -9.10
CA VAL A 114 -3.58 9.96 -7.94
C VAL A 114 -4.30 11.27 -8.17
N SER A 115 -4.53 11.65 -9.43
CA SER A 115 -5.22 12.89 -9.77
C SER A 115 -6.66 12.93 -9.26
N TYR A 116 -7.22 14.12 -9.07
CA TYR A 116 -8.60 14.31 -8.59
C TYR A 116 -8.88 13.55 -7.29
N ASN A 117 -8.04 13.79 -6.27
CA ASN A 117 -8.17 13.26 -4.93
C ASN A 117 -8.09 14.42 -3.91
N GLN A 118 -8.01 14.10 -2.61
CA GLN A 118 -7.94 15.09 -1.53
C GLN A 118 -6.62 15.00 -0.76
N LEU A 119 -5.53 14.56 -1.42
CA LEU A 119 -4.24 14.34 -0.76
C LEU A 119 -3.67 15.66 -0.23
N ILE A 120 -3.28 15.66 1.04
CA ILE A 120 -2.67 16.82 1.72
C ILE A 120 -1.14 16.77 1.63
N SER A 121 -0.59 15.56 1.62
CA SER A 121 0.83 15.26 1.48
C SER A 121 1.04 13.98 0.67
N LEU A 122 2.26 13.79 0.16
CA LEU A 122 2.71 12.54 -0.42
C LEU A 122 3.56 11.77 0.61
N PRO A 123 3.66 10.43 0.52
CA PRO A 123 4.49 9.64 1.41
C PRO A 123 5.98 10.01 1.25
N GLU A 124 6.76 9.91 2.33
CA GLU A 124 8.19 10.27 2.31
C GLU A 124 9.01 9.35 1.41
N ASN A 125 8.60 8.09 1.31
CA ASN A 125 9.30 7.05 0.56
C ASN A 125 8.47 6.64 -0.67
N LEU A 126 8.68 7.34 -1.78
CA LEU A 126 8.17 6.89 -3.07
C LEU A 126 9.06 5.77 -3.63
N PRO A 127 8.50 4.82 -4.41
CA PRO A 127 9.28 3.75 -5.03
C PRO A 127 10.41 4.33 -5.89
N PRO A 128 11.65 3.84 -5.77
CA PRO A 128 12.78 4.35 -6.57
C PRO A 128 12.62 4.08 -8.07
N SER A 129 11.74 3.14 -8.43
CA SER A 129 11.38 2.76 -9.80
C SER A 129 10.36 3.70 -10.44
N LEU A 130 9.78 4.66 -9.69
CA LEU A 130 8.72 5.55 -10.16
C LEU A 130 9.26 6.53 -11.20
N LYS A 131 8.66 6.53 -12.40
CA LYS A 131 8.99 7.38 -13.56
C LYS A 131 7.92 8.42 -13.89
N VAL A 132 6.66 8.13 -13.55
CA VAL A 132 5.52 9.04 -13.80
C VAL A 132 4.71 9.17 -12.52
N LEU A 133 4.43 10.42 -12.13
CA LEU A 133 3.61 10.76 -10.97
C LEU A 133 2.64 11.89 -11.34
N CYS A 134 1.35 11.56 -11.38
CA CYS A 134 0.26 12.49 -11.63
C CYS A 134 -0.50 12.77 -10.32
N VAL A 135 -0.39 14.00 -9.81
CA VAL A 135 -1.03 14.42 -8.55
C VAL A 135 -1.92 15.66 -8.75
N THR A 136 -2.33 15.93 -9.98
CA THR A 136 -3.17 17.08 -10.32
C THR A 136 -4.50 17.02 -9.58
N ALA A 137 -5.09 18.17 -9.26
CA ALA A 137 -6.37 18.25 -8.55
C ALA A 137 -6.36 17.54 -7.20
N ASN A 138 -5.33 17.83 -6.38
CA ASN A 138 -5.23 17.46 -4.97
C ASN A 138 -5.08 18.71 -4.10
N CYS A 139 -5.00 18.52 -2.78
CA CYS A 139 -4.82 19.58 -1.78
C CYS A 139 -3.39 19.60 -1.21
N LEU A 140 -2.39 19.25 -2.03
CA LEU A 140 -1.01 19.09 -1.59
C LEU A 140 -0.45 20.42 -1.06
N THR A 141 -0.10 20.44 0.23
CA THR A 141 0.55 21.57 0.90
C THR A 141 2.02 21.29 1.23
N LYS A 142 2.39 20.01 1.31
CA LYS A 142 3.73 19.56 1.63
C LYS A 142 4.20 18.52 0.62
N LEU A 143 5.45 18.66 0.18
CA LEU A 143 6.13 17.70 -0.69
C LEU A 143 7.23 17.00 0.10
N PRO A 144 7.43 15.68 -0.10
CA PRO A 144 8.43 14.92 0.61
C PRO A 144 9.84 15.41 0.24
N LYS A 145 10.77 15.33 1.20
CA LYS A 145 12.15 15.82 1.03
C LYS A 145 12.91 15.05 -0.05
N ASN A 146 12.62 13.75 -0.15
CA ASN A 146 13.30 12.82 -1.07
C ASN A 146 12.62 12.74 -2.44
N LEU A 147 11.73 13.66 -2.77
CA LEU A 147 11.10 13.72 -4.08
C LEU A 147 12.12 14.14 -5.15
N PRO A 148 12.29 13.36 -6.24
CA PRO A 148 13.18 13.76 -7.33
C PRO A 148 12.84 15.18 -7.85
N PRO A 149 13.86 16.00 -8.19
CA PRO A 149 13.65 17.41 -8.57
C PRO A 149 12.68 17.62 -9.74
N CYS A 150 12.65 16.68 -10.69
CA CYS A 150 11.73 16.71 -11.83
C CYS A 150 10.26 16.69 -11.41
N TYR A 151 9.89 15.82 -10.46
CA TYR A 151 8.53 15.79 -9.91
C TYR A 151 8.23 17.04 -9.10
N ARG A 152 9.19 17.54 -8.31
CA ARG A 152 8.99 18.73 -7.49
C ARG A 152 8.61 19.95 -8.36
N SER A 153 9.28 20.13 -9.50
CA SER A 153 8.98 21.22 -10.44
C SER A 153 7.57 21.08 -11.06
N CYS A 154 7.22 19.88 -11.54
CA CYS A 154 5.90 19.61 -12.12
C CYS A 154 4.74 19.77 -11.11
N ILE A 155 4.97 19.42 -9.84
CA ILE A 155 3.93 19.52 -8.82
C ILE A 155 3.75 20.97 -8.36
N LEU A 156 4.84 21.71 -8.16
CA LEU A 156 4.75 23.13 -7.75
C LEU A 156 4.08 24.00 -8.79
N THR A 157 4.32 23.77 -10.08
CA THR A 157 3.61 24.46 -11.17
C THR A 157 2.10 24.17 -11.14
N THR A 158 1.72 22.93 -10.81
CA THR A 158 0.30 22.54 -10.65
C THR A 158 -0.34 23.18 -9.42
N ILE A 159 0.32 23.15 -8.24
CA ILE A 159 -0.18 23.77 -7.00
C ILE A 159 -0.33 25.29 -7.19
N SER A 160 0.65 25.93 -7.84
CA SER A 160 0.62 27.35 -8.16
C SER A 160 -0.57 27.70 -9.06
N TRP A 161 -0.79 26.95 -10.15
CA TRP A 161 -1.96 27.14 -11.03
C TRP A 161 -3.27 26.98 -10.25
N MET A 162 -3.40 25.96 -9.40
CA MET A 162 -4.63 25.73 -8.64
C MET A 162 -4.91 26.82 -7.61
N THR A 163 -3.85 27.34 -6.98
CA THR A 163 -3.95 28.47 -6.05
C THR A 163 -4.36 29.73 -6.79
N TYR A 164 -3.74 29.99 -7.95
CA TYR A 164 -4.12 31.06 -8.86
C TYR A 164 -5.58 30.91 -9.31
N ARG A 165 -6.00 29.75 -9.80
CA ARG A 165 -7.39 29.52 -10.22
C ARG A 165 -8.40 29.69 -9.08
N LYS A 166 -8.07 29.34 -7.83
CA LYS A 166 -8.93 29.57 -6.65
C LYS A 166 -9.07 31.06 -6.33
N ILE A 167 -7.99 31.83 -6.46
CA ILE A 167 -8.01 33.29 -6.25
C ILE A 167 -8.81 34.00 -7.35
N TYR A 168 -8.66 33.60 -8.62
CA TYR A 168 -9.23 34.31 -9.77
C TYR A 168 -10.62 33.83 -10.21
N ARG A 169 -11.19 32.77 -9.61
CA ARG A 169 -12.61 32.37 -9.79
C ARG A 169 -13.55 32.93 -8.72
N ALA A 170 -13.04 33.72 -7.78
CA ALA A 170 -13.82 34.35 -6.71
C ALA A 170 -14.33 35.77 -7.06
N HIS A 171 -14.21 36.19 -8.32
CA HIS A 171 -14.75 37.42 -8.89
C HIS A 171 -15.70 37.10 -10.04
#